data_AF-A0A6P8GY17-F1
#
_entry.id   AF-A0A6P8GY17-F1
#
_cell.length_a   1.000
_cell.length_b   1.000
_cell.length_c   1.000
_cell.angle_alpha   90.00
_cell.angle_beta   90.00
_cell.angle_gamma   90.00
#
_symmetry.space_group_name_H-M   'P 1'
#
loop_
_entity.id
_entity.type
_entity.pdbx_description
1 polymer ?
#
loop_
_entity_poly.entity_id
_entity_poly.type
_entity_poly.pdbx_seq_one_letter_code
_entity_poly.pdbx_strand_id
1 'polypeptide(L)'
;MDKAKIIYREKLLYGADSVPDMSSSMLYTSPADDCLPMGWALKRSKKTLRFSDRQKLYLNDKFLIGQATGHKIDAGTVSRDMRYAKDSNDNRLFTIDEFLTPQQIQSYFSRTAAKLKGVPVDTLATDAAEEQFAAATEEEGYQSTREVIQQVIQQCGLLHPITYETYNLCRLNKSNGLKQLSINMLASICEYFDIDTDNITSRRKAPYIDLLRTTLQSCSCVLGSV
;
A
#
# COMPACT_ATOMS: atom_id res chain seq x y z
N MET A 1 -22.10 -62.14 26.39
CA MET A 1 -21.61 -60.83 26.90
C MET A 1 -21.39 -59.89 25.72
N ASP A 2 -21.67 -58.60 25.92
CA ASP A 2 -21.55 -57.55 24.89
C ASP A 2 -20.08 -57.35 24.49
N LYS A 3 -19.77 -57.57 23.21
CA LYS A 3 -18.41 -57.54 22.66
C LYS A 3 -17.77 -56.15 22.77
N ALA A 4 -18.58 -55.09 22.69
CA ALA A 4 -18.09 -53.72 22.82
C ALA A 4 -17.53 -53.45 24.23
N LYS A 5 -18.16 -54.02 25.26
CA LYS A 5 -17.70 -53.88 26.65
C LYS A 5 -16.40 -54.62 26.93
N ILE A 6 -16.17 -55.76 26.27
CA ILE A 6 -14.94 -56.54 26.42
C ILE A 6 -13.76 -55.78 25.78
N ILE A 7 -13.94 -55.26 24.56
CA ILE A 7 -12.90 -54.51 23.83
C ILE A 7 -12.54 -53.21 24.57
N TYR A 8 -13.53 -52.52 25.14
CA TYR A 8 -13.26 -51.31 25.91
C TYR A 8 -12.47 -51.61 27.19
N ARG A 9 -12.80 -52.72 27.87
CA ARG A 9 -12.06 -53.18 29.06
C ARG A 9 -10.61 -53.56 28.71
N GLU A 10 -10.37 -54.24 27.60
CA GLU A 10 -9.01 -54.56 27.14
C GLU A 10 -8.20 -53.29 26.82
N LYS A 11 -8.82 -52.30 26.17
CA LYS A 11 -8.16 -51.01 25.87
C LYS A 11 -7.77 -50.24 27.12
N LEU A 12 -8.57 -50.31 28.19
CA LEU A 12 -8.23 -49.69 29.48
C LEU A 12 -7.13 -50.45 30.24
N LEU A 13 -7.07 -51.77 30.11
CA LEU A 13 -6.09 -52.60 30.83
C LEU A 13 -4.70 -52.61 30.17
N TYR A 14 -4.61 -52.42 28.85
CA TYR A 14 -3.35 -52.55 28.09
C TYR A 14 -2.95 -51.30 27.28
N GLY A 15 -3.74 -50.24 27.29
CA GLY A 15 -3.62 -49.11 26.35
C GLY A 15 -3.04 -47.82 26.92
N ALA A 16 -1.99 -47.87 27.75
CA ALA A 16 -1.32 -46.68 28.28
C ALA A 16 0.21 -46.71 28.26
N ASP A 17 0.86 -47.60 27.50
CA ASP A 17 2.34 -47.68 27.44
C ASP A 17 2.93 -47.63 26.02
N SER A 18 2.36 -46.80 25.14
CA SER A 18 3.10 -46.33 23.96
C SER A 18 2.59 -44.96 23.51
N VAL A 19 3.13 -43.91 24.12
CA VAL A 19 3.35 -42.68 23.36
C VAL A 19 4.25 -43.08 22.17
N PRO A 20 3.87 -42.81 20.91
CA PRO A 20 4.83 -42.94 19.85
C PRO A 20 5.91 -41.90 20.10
N ASP A 21 7.08 -42.38 20.52
CA ASP A 21 8.34 -41.67 20.38
C ASP A 21 8.41 -41.23 18.92
N MET A 22 8.27 -39.92 18.70
CA MET A 22 8.36 -39.32 17.38
C MET A 22 9.84 -39.29 17.03
N SER A 23 10.39 -40.47 16.73
CA SER A 23 11.77 -40.63 16.32
C SER A 23 11.96 -39.76 15.09
N SER A 24 12.80 -38.75 15.26
CA SER A 24 13.12 -37.75 14.25
C SER A 24 13.86 -38.45 13.10
N SER A 25 13.10 -38.99 12.16
CA SER A 25 13.59 -39.48 10.88
C SER A 25 13.21 -38.47 9.83
N MET A 26 14.10 -37.51 9.60
CA MET A 26 14.14 -36.79 8.34
C MET A 26 15.48 -37.10 7.67
N LEU A 27 15.40 -38.13 6.84
CA LEU A 27 16.33 -38.35 5.75
C LEU A 27 16.35 -37.08 4.87
N TYR A 28 17.57 -36.72 4.49
CA TYR A 28 17.97 -35.75 3.49
C TYR A 28 16.90 -35.43 2.45
N THR A 29 16.40 -34.18 2.48
CA THR A 29 15.63 -33.60 1.37
C THR A 29 16.43 -32.40 0.84
N SER A 30 16.69 -32.47 -0.47
CA SER A 30 17.28 -31.43 -1.32
C SER A 30 16.61 -30.06 -1.13
N PRO A 31 17.32 -28.92 -1.34
CA PRO A 31 16.73 -27.60 -1.22
C PRO A 31 15.85 -27.32 -2.43
N ALA A 32 14.57 -27.66 -2.33
CA ALA A 32 13.55 -27.08 -3.18
C ALA A 32 12.61 -26.27 -2.28
N ASP A 33 12.74 -24.97 -2.48
CA ASP A 33 11.92 -23.88 -2.00
C ASP A 33 10.43 -24.20 -2.11
N ASP A 34 9.80 -24.59 -1.00
CA ASP A 34 8.34 -24.59 -0.85
C ASP A 34 8.01 -24.03 0.53
N CYS A 35 8.04 -22.70 0.60
CA CYS A 35 7.52 -21.93 1.71
C CYS A 35 6.02 -22.25 1.89
N LEU A 36 5.65 -22.90 2.99
CA LEU A 36 4.24 -23.05 3.37
C LEU A 36 3.58 -21.66 3.38
N PRO A 37 2.44 -21.44 2.71
CA PRO A 37 1.84 -20.12 2.59
C PRO A 37 1.45 -19.62 3.99
N MET A 38 2.13 -18.57 4.45
CA MET A 38 1.83 -17.90 5.71
C MET A 38 0.36 -17.42 5.76
N GLY A 39 -0.31 -17.72 6.88
CA GLY A 39 -1.35 -16.86 7.45
C GLY A 39 -2.81 -17.30 7.28
N TRP A 40 -3.40 -17.86 8.34
CA TRP A 40 -4.87 -17.87 8.54
C TRP A 40 -5.39 -16.50 9.01
N ALA A 41 -4.48 -15.63 9.48
CA ALA A 41 -4.76 -14.30 10.01
C ALA A 41 -4.49 -13.16 9.01
N LEU A 42 -3.90 -13.44 7.85
CA LEU A 42 -3.66 -12.41 6.84
C LEU A 42 -4.94 -12.13 6.06
N LYS A 43 -5.38 -10.87 6.06
CA LYS A 43 -6.47 -10.42 5.19
C LYS A 43 -6.03 -10.62 3.76
N ARG A 44 -6.63 -11.60 3.07
CA ARG A 44 -6.48 -11.74 1.62
C ARG A 44 -6.96 -10.43 0.99
N SER A 45 -6.11 -9.78 0.20
CA SER A 45 -6.52 -8.66 -0.63
C SER A 45 -7.68 -9.15 -1.51
N LYS A 46 -8.90 -8.65 -1.26
CA LYS A 46 -10.04 -8.95 -2.12
C LYS A 46 -9.69 -8.40 -3.49
N LYS A 47 -9.57 -9.26 -4.49
CA LYS A 47 -9.46 -8.81 -5.88
C LYS A 47 -10.79 -8.12 -6.22
N THR A 48 -10.77 -6.80 -6.34
CA THR A 48 -11.90 -6.05 -6.86
C THR A 48 -12.00 -6.40 -8.35
N LEU A 49 -12.87 -7.37 -8.67
CA LEU A 49 -13.17 -7.72 -10.05
C LEU A 49 -14.06 -6.62 -10.63
N ARG A 50 -13.41 -5.66 -11.30
CA ARG A 50 -14.05 -4.59 -12.06
C ARG A 50 -14.97 -5.19 -13.11
N PHE A 51 -16.14 -4.58 -13.32
CA PHE A 51 -17.04 -5.03 -14.39
C PHE A 51 -16.37 -4.79 -15.76
N SER A 52 -16.44 -5.81 -16.62
CA SER A 52 -15.97 -5.69 -18.00
C SER A 52 -16.85 -4.72 -18.77
N ASP A 53 -16.32 -4.16 -19.84
CA ASP A 53 -17.08 -3.19 -20.64
C ASP A 53 -18.30 -3.84 -21.31
N ARG A 54 -18.20 -5.13 -21.67
CA ARG A 54 -19.33 -5.92 -22.16
C ARG A 54 -20.45 -6.04 -21.12
N GLN A 55 -20.11 -6.28 -19.86
CA GLN A 55 -21.09 -6.33 -18.76
C GLN A 55 -21.75 -4.97 -18.56
N LYS A 56 -20.97 -3.87 -18.56
CA LYS A 56 -21.49 -2.51 -18.40
C LYS A 56 -22.44 -2.12 -19.53
N LEU A 57 -22.07 -2.40 -20.78
CA LEU A 57 -22.92 -2.11 -21.95
C LEU A 57 -24.25 -2.84 -21.82
N TYR A 58 -24.22 -4.14 -21.54
CA TYR A 58 -25.44 -4.94 -21.36
C TYR A 58 -26.34 -4.41 -20.23
N LEU A 59 -25.75 -4.05 -19.08
CA LEU A 59 -26.51 -3.48 -17.96
C LEU A 59 -27.08 -2.10 -18.30
N ASN A 60 -26.36 -1.25 -19.02
CA ASN A 60 -26.86 0.04 -19.47
C ASN A 60 -28.04 -0.13 -20.42
N ASP A 61 -27.97 -1.05 -21.39
CA ASP A 61 -29.09 -1.32 -22.30
C ASP A 61 -30.33 -1.78 -21.53
N LYS A 62 -30.18 -2.73 -20.60
CA LYS A 62 -31.28 -3.16 -19.72
C LYS A 62 -31.84 -2.01 -18.88
N PHE A 63 -30.97 -1.15 -18.36
CA PHE A 63 -31.39 0.02 -17.59
C PHE A 63 -32.18 1.03 -18.44
N LEU A 64 -31.72 1.32 -19.66
CA LEU A 64 -32.38 2.21 -20.61
C LEU A 64 -33.74 1.65 -21.07
N ILE A 65 -33.83 0.34 -21.31
CA ILE A 65 -35.12 -0.32 -21.60
C ILE A 65 -36.08 -0.12 -20.42
N GLY A 66 -35.63 -0.28 -19.18
CA GLY A 66 -36.45 -0.03 -18.00
C GLY A 66 -36.89 1.42 -17.87
N GLN A 67 -36.04 2.37 -18.28
CA GLN A 67 -36.39 3.80 -18.31
C GLN A 67 -37.42 4.11 -19.39
N ALA A 68 -37.23 3.60 -20.61
CA ALA A 68 -38.12 3.82 -21.75
C ALA A 68 -39.51 3.20 -21.53
N THR A 69 -39.57 2.04 -20.87
CA THR A 69 -40.83 1.37 -20.51
C THR A 69 -41.47 1.92 -19.22
N GLY A 70 -40.75 2.77 -18.47
CA GLY A 70 -41.18 3.29 -17.17
C GLY A 70 -41.20 2.24 -16.05
N HIS A 71 -40.79 1.00 -16.32
CA HIS A 71 -40.76 -0.08 -15.34
C HIS A 71 -39.34 -0.52 -15.06
N LYS A 72 -38.90 -0.37 -13.80
CA LYS A 72 -37.58 -0.82 -13.37
C LYS A 72 -37.47 -2.34 -13.50
N ILE A 73 -36.55 -2.80 -14.33
CA ILE A 73 -36.26 -4.23 -14.47
C ILE A 73 -35.65 -4.76 -13.17
N ASP A 74 -36.18 -5.88 -12.68
CA ASP A 74 -35.67 -6.57 -11.49
C ASP A 74 -34.26 -7.13 -11.72
N ALA A 75 -33.37 -6.94 -10.74
CA ALA A 75 -31.97 -7.35 -10.82
C ALA A 75 -31.80 -8.88 -10.85
N GLY A 76 -32.68 -9.62 -10.16
CA GLY A 76 -32.69 -11.09 -10.22
C GLY A 76 -33.05 -11.62 -11.61
N THR A 77 -33.95 -10.92 -12.29
CA THR A 77 -34.32 -11.20 -13.68
C THR A 77 -33.17 -10.91 -14.62
N VAL A 78 -32.50 -9.77 -14.50
CA VAL A 78 -31.31 -9.46 -15.34
C VAL A 78 -30.19 -10.48 -15.13
N SER A 79 -29.94 -10.93 -13.89
CA SER A 79 -28.94 -11.97 -13.60
C SER A 79 -29.27 -13.30 -14.29
N ARG A 80 -30.56 -13.67 -14.37
CA ARG A 80 -31.00 -14.84 -15.13
C ARG A 80 -30.87 -14.63 -16.64
N ASP A 81 -31.27 -13.46 -17.13
CA ASP A 81 -31.17 -13.10 -18.55
C ASP A 81 -29.71 -13.12 -19.04
N MET A 82 -28.75 -12.70 -18.22
CA MET A 82 -27.32 -12.76 -18.58
C MET A 82 -26.85 -14.17 -18.98
N ARG A 83 -27.45 -15.23 -18.41
CA ARG A 83 -27.09 -16.63 -18.71
C ARG A 83 -27.50 -17.07 -20.11
N TYR A 84 -28.48 -16.38 -20.69
CA TYR A 84 -29.05 -16.67 -22.00
C TYR A 84 -28.84 -15.53 -23.00
N ALA A 85 -28.14 -14.47 -22.60
CA ALA A 85 -27.83 -13.34 -23.46
C ALA A 85 -26.97 -13.83 -24.65
N LYS A 86 -27.34 -13.39 -25.85
CA LYS A 86 -26.64 -13.73 -27.09
C LYS A 86 -26.14 -12.47 -27.80
N ASP A 87 -25.06 -12.62 -28.55
CA ASP A 87 -24.56 -11.60 -29.46
C ASP A 87 -25.27 -11.64 -30.82
N SER A 88 -24.88 -10.75 -31.73
CA SER A 88 -25.42 -10.69 -33.10
C SER A 88 -25.14 -11.94 -33.94
N ASN A 89 -24.19 -12.78 -33.51
CA ASN A 89 -23.77 -14.00 -34.18
C ASN A 89 -24.41 -15.25 -33.56
N ASP A 90 -25.45 -15.08 -32.72
CA ASP A 90 -26.15 -16.12 -31.95
C ASP A 90 -25.27 -16.88 -30.93
N ASN A 91 -24.07 -16.38 -30.62
CA ASN A 91 -23.20 -16.96 -29.60
C ASN A 91 -23.54 -16.41 -28.22
N ARG A 92 -23.21 -17.17 -27.17
CA ARG A 92 -23.39 -16.72 -25.77
C ARG A 92 -22.56 -15.46 -25.53
N LEU A 93 -23.21 -14.43 -25.00
CA LEU A 93 -22.60 -13.12 -24.79
C LEU A 93 -21.59 -13.12 -23.64
N PHE A 94 -21.80 -13.99 -22.63
CA PHE A 94 -20.99 -14.09 -21.41
C PHE A 94 -20.63 -15.53 -21.07
N THR A 95 -19.47 -15.71 -20.42
CA THR A 95 -19.07 -16.98 -19.80
C THR A 95 -19.57 -17.08 -18.35
N ILE A 96 -19.45 -18.26 -17.74
CA ILE A 96 -19.93 -18.51 -16.36
C ILE A 96 -19.23 -17.59 -15.35
N ASP A 97 -17.94 -17.35 -15.55
CA ASP A 97 -17.12 -16.49 -14.68
C ASP A 97 -17.48 -15.00 -14.79
N GLU A 98 -18.17 -14.62 -15.87
CA GLU A 98 -18.65 -13.26 -16.13
C GLU A 98 -20.09 -13.03 -15.66
N PHE A 99 -20.75 -14.02 -15.07
CA PHE A 99 -22.11 -13.83 -14.58
C PHE A 99 -22.13 -12.97 -13.33
N LEU A 100 -22.94 -11.92 -13.37
CA LEU A 100 -23.14 -11.04 -12.24
C LEU A 100 -24.26 -11.54 -11.34
N THR A 101 -24.06 -11.40 -10.04
CA THR A 101 -25.07 -11.68 -9.02
C THR A 101 -26.17 -10.61 -9.05
N PRO A 102 -27.40 -10.93 -8.60
CA PRO A 102 -28.47 -9.94 -8.47
C PRO A 102 -28.07 -8.72 -7.65
N GLN A 103 -27.28 -8.93 -6.58
CA GLN A 103 -26.78 -7.84 -5.73
C GLN A 103 -25.84 -6.90 -6.49
N GLN A 104 -24.91 -7.44 -7.28
CA GLN A 104 -24.02 -6.64 -8.13
C GLN A 104 -24.79 -5.79 -9.14
N ILE A 105 -25.80 -6.37 -9.77
CA ILE A 105 -26.66 -5.69 -10.76
C ILE A 105 -27.53 -4.61 -10.09
N GLN A 106 -28.16 -4.94 -8.96
CA GLN A 106 -28.97 -3.99 -8.19
C GLN A 106 -28.13 -2.79 -7.76
N SER A 107 -26.92 -3.05 -7.27
CA SER A 107 -25.96 -2.03 -6.89
C SER A 107 -25.61 -1.14 -8.09
N TYR A 108 -25.37 -1.72 -9.28
CA TYR A 108 -25.11 -0.97 -10.51
C TYR A 108 -26.28 -0.05 -10.88
N PHE A 109 -27.51 -0.57 -10.95
CA PHE A 109 -28.69 0.23 -11.30
C PHE A 109 -28.97 1.36 -10.32
N SER A 110 -28.78 1.14 -9.01
CA SER A 110 -28.92 2.20 -8.01
C SER A 110 -27.96 3.36 -8.27
N ARG A 111 -26.70 3.06 -8.64
CA ARG A 111 -25.68 4.06 -8.96
C ARG A 111 -25.97 4.80 -10.26
N THR A 112 -26.35 4.07 -11.31
CA THR A 112 -26.74 4.68 -12.59
C THR A 112 -27.92 5.62 -12.40
N ALA A 113 -28.92 5.23 -11.59
CA ALA A 113 -30.05 6.09 -11.26
C ALA A 113 -29.65 7.33 -10.43
N ALA A 114 -28.75 7.18 -9.45
CA ALA A 114 -28.26 8.30 -8.65
C ALA A 114 -27.50 9.32 -9.50
N LYS A 115 -26.63 8.84 -10.41
CA LYS A 115 -25.89 9.68 -11.37
C LYS A 115 -26.82 10.53 -12.24
N LEU A 116 -27.95 9.98 -12.69
CA LEU A 116 -28.95 10.72 -13.46
C LEU A 116 -29.71 11.77 -12.65
N LYS A 117 -29.82 11.59 -11.32
CA LYS A 117 -30.54 12.52 -10.43
C LYS A 117 -29.66 13.65 -9.89
N GLY A 118 -28.37 13.68 -10.22
CA GLY A 118 -27.43 14.70 -9.72
C GLY A 118 -27.28 14.67 -8.19
N VAL A 119 -27.65 13.56 -7.53
CA VAL A 119 -27.42 13.39 -6.09
C VAL A 119 -25.91 13.26 -5.88
N PRO A 120 -25.30 13.99 -4.92
CA PRO A 120 -23.90 13.79 -4.57
C PRO A 120 -23.68 12.30 -4.27
N VAL A 121 -22.86 11.67 -5.09
CA VAL A 121 -22.58 10.23 -5.07
C VAL A 121 -21.61 9.93 -3.92
N ASP A 122 -21.90 10.44 -2.72
CA ASP A 122 -21.01 10.35 -1.57
C ASP A 122 -21.18 9.06 -0.77
N THR A 123 -22.06 8.15 -1.21
CA THR A 123 -22.29 6.91 -0.47
C THR A 123 -22.19 5.63 -1.28
N LEU A 124 -22.27 5.62 -2.62
CA LEU A 124 -22.15 4.39 -3.41
C LEU A 124 -21.75 4.67 -4.88
N ALA A 125 -20.46 4.56 -5.28
CA ALA A 125 -19.98 4.27 -6.66
C ALA A 125 -18.44 4.13 -6.72
N THR A 126 -17.87 2.93 -6.91
CA THR A 126 -17.51 2.19 -8.15
C THR A 126 -16.52 2.82 -9.14
N ASP A 127 -15.37 2.14 -9.22
CA ASP A 127 -14.38 1.84 -10.28
C ASP A 127 -14.00 2.89 -11.34
N ALA A 128 -14.91 3.69 -11.90
CA ALA A 128 -14.58 4.73 -12.91
C ALA A 128 -14.59 6.13 -12.30
N ALA A 129 -15.52 6.36 -11.36
CA ALA A 129 -15.36 7.45 -10.41
C ALA A 129 -14.22 7.11 -9.45
N GLU A 130 -13.97 5.84 -9.11
CA GLU A 130 -12.78 5.46 -8.33
C GLU A 130 -11.48 5.66 -9.10
N GLU A 131 -11.38 5.60 -10.42
CA GLU A 131 -10.10 5.97 -11.09
C GLU A 131 -9.83 7.47 -11.02
N GLN A 132 -10.86 8.30 -11.15
CA GLN A 132 -10.72 9.75 -11.15
C GLN A 132 -10.73 10.34 -9.74
N PHE A 133 -11.44 9.71 -8.80
CA PHE A 133 -11.47 10.01 -7.37
C PHE A 133 -10.32 9.33 -6.64
N ALA A 134 -9.89 8.10 -6.98
CA ALA A 134 -8.63 7.55 -6.45
C ALA A 134 -7.45 8.32 -7.02
N ALA A 135 -7.40 8.66 -8.32
CA ALA A 135 -6.35 9.57 -8.78
C ALA A 135 -6.39 10.92 -8.05
N ALA A 136 -7.57 11.52 -7.83
CA ALA A 136 -7.67 12.79 -7.11
C ALA A 136 -7.40 12.67 -5.59
N THR A 137 -7.83 11.61 -4.90
CA THR A 137 -7.61 11.40 -3.45
C THR A 137 -6.22 10.85 -3.15
N GLU A 138 -5.65 10.06 -4.06
CA GLU A 138 -4.25 9.65 -4.05
C GLU A 138 -3.37 10.86 -4.36
N GLU A 139 -3.76 11.74 -5.29
CA GLU A 139 -3.09 13.03 -5.52
C GLU A 139 -3.24 13.99 -4.33
N GLU A 140 -4.40 14.09 -3.68
CA GLU A 140 -4.57 14.85 -2.42
C GLU A 140 -3.76 14.25 -1.26
N GLY A 141 -3.68 12.92 -1.17
CA GLY A 141 -2.83 12.22 -0.21
C GLY A 141 -1.34 12.44 -0.48
N TYR A 142 -0.92 12.42 -1.74
CA TYR A 142 0.44 12.77 -2.16
C TYR A 142 0.73 14.26 -1.96
N GLN A 143 -0.23 15.15 -2.19
CA GLN A 143 -0.09 16.57 -1.91
C GLN A 143 0.03 16.81 -0.41
N SER A 144 -0.84 16.24 0.41
CA SER A 144 -0.79 16.35 1.86
C SER A 144 0.52 15.77 2.44
N THR A 145 0.95 14.60 1.97
CA THR A 145 2.24 14.03 2.40
C THR A 145 3.42 14.86 1.93
N ARG A 146 3.40 15.42 0.71
CA ARG A 146 4.43 16.35 0.22
C ARG A 146 4.45 17.66 1.02
N GLU A 147 3.29 18.20 1.38
CA GLU A 147 3.16 19.38 2.22
C GLU A 147 3.72 19.12 3.63
N VAL A 148 3.36 17.98 4.23
CA VAL A 148 3.91 17.56 5.53
C VAL A 148 5.42 17.36 5.44
N ILE A 149 5.94 16.68 4.41
CA ILE A 149 7.38 16.51 4.19
C ILE A 149 8.05 17.86 4.01
N GLN A 150 7.45 18.78 3.25
CA GLN A 150 8.00 20.12 3.03
C GLN A 150 7.99 20.95 4.32
N GLN A 151 6.95 20.85 5.14
CA GLN A 151 6.90 21.46 6.47
C GLN A 151 7.95 20.86 7.41
N VAL A 152 8.15 19.54 7.41
CA VAL A 152 9.20 18.88 8.19
C VAL A 152 10.58 19.33 7.72
N ILE A 153 10.83 19.43 6.41
CA ILE A 153 12.09 19.97 5.87
C ILE A 153 12.27 21.43 6.29
N GLN A 154 11.21 22.23 6.33
CA GLN A 154 11.27 23.63 6.77
C GLN A 154 11.50 23.77 8.28
N GLN A 155 10.95 22.86 9.09
CA GLN A 155 11.07 22.89 10.56
C GLN A 155 12.35 22.22 11.07
N CYS A 156 12.85 21.19 10.37
CA CYS A 156 13.98 20.37 10.80
C CYS A 156 15.24 20.59 9.93
N GLY A 157 15.14 21.28 8.80
CA GLY A 157 16.28 21.58 7.93
C GLY A 157 17.15 22.71 8.47
N LEU A 158 18.43 22.70 8.09
CA LEU A 158 19.36 23.79 8.40
C LEU A 158 18.98 25.05 7.59
N LEU A 159 18.22 25.95 8.22
CA LEU A 159 17.82 27.21 7.60
C LEU A 159 19.00 28.15 7.42
N HIS A 160 19.07 28.83 6.28
CA HIS A 160 20.05 29.87 6.06
C HIS A 160 19.72 31.11 6.91
N PRO A 161 20.71 31.77 7.56
CA PRO A 161 22.11 31.39 7.66
C PRO A 161 22.37 30.28 8.68
N ILE A 162 23.20 29.30 8.30
CA ILE A 162 23.68 28.27 9.23
C ILE A 162 24.72 28.90 10.14
N THR A 163 24.41 28.97 11.44
CA THR A 163 25.23 29.62 12.46
C THR A 163 25.58 28.66 13.58
N TYR A 164 26.78 28.81 14.14
CA TYR A 164 27.19 28.20 15.40
C TYR A 164 27.68 29.30 16.33
N GLU A 165 27.04 29.47 17.48
CA GLU A 165 27.26 30.61 18.39
C GLU A 165 27.27 31.96 17.64
N THR A 166 28.41 32.64 17.54
CA THR A 166 28.59 33.91 16.83
C THR A 166 29.10 33.75 15.39
N TYR A 167 29.37 32.53 14.94
CA TYR A 167 29.98 32.24 13.65
C TYR A 167 28.94 31.92 12.58
N ASN A 168 28.91 32.72 11.52
CA ASN A 168 28.14 32.41 10.31
C ASN A 168 28.93 31.41 9.44
N LEU A 169 28.54 30.14 9.49
CA LEU A 169 29.25 29.06 8.82
C LEU A 169 29.11 29.14 7.29
N CYS A 170 27.99 29.66 6.78
CA CYS A 170 27.83 29.90 5.35
C CYS A 170 28.87 30.90 4.83
N ARG A 171 29.12 31.99 5.56
CA ARG A 171 30.14 33.00 5.23
C ARG A 171 31.54 32.41 5.32
N LEU A 172 31.83 31.67 6.40
CA LEU A 172 33.12 31.02 6.59
C LEU A 172 33.41 29.97 5.51
N ASN A 173 32.40 29.27 5.01
CA ASN A 173 32.56 28.32 3.92
C ASN A 173 32.93 29.03 2.62
N LYS A 174 32.22 30.12 2.28
CA LYS A 174 32.51 30.94 1.08
C LYS A 174 33.92 31.55 1.11
N SER A 175 34.38 32.01 2.27
CA SER A 175 35.71 32.62 2.42
C SER A 175 36.83 31.62 2.75
N ASN A 176 36.56 30.31 2.73
CA ASN A 176 37.48 29.25 3.16
C ASN A 176 38.02 29.44 4.61
N GLY A 177 37.27 30.18 5.44
CA GLY A 177 37.62 30.53 6.82
C GLY A 177 37.54 29.35 7.80
N LEU A 178 36.89 28.25 7.41
CA LEU A 178 36.86 27.01 8.21
C LEU A 178 38.26 26.46 8.53
N LYS A 179 39.25 26.71 7.66
CA LYS A 179 40.65 26.31 7.88
C LYS A 179 41.31 26.99 9.09
N GLN A 180 40.81 28.17 9.46
CA GLN A 180 41.36 29.00 10.53
C GLN A 180 40.87 28.53 11.91
N LEU A 181 39.74 27.83 11.98
CA LEU A 181 39.19 27.28 13.22
C LEU A 181 40.07 26.16 13.78
N SER A 182 40.12 26.02 15.11
CA SER A 182 40.85 24.94 15.78
C SER A 182 40.16 23.59 15.56
N ILE A 183 40.89 22.48 15.74
CA ILE A 183 40.30 21.13 15.59
C ILE A 183 39.15 20.93 16.59
N ASN A 184 39.33 21.37 17.84
CA ASN A 184 38.29 21.26 18.87
C ASN A 184 37.05 22.06 18.49
N MET A 185 37.22 23.28 17.96
CA MET A 185 36.10 24.09 17.49
C MET A 185 35.36 23.40 16.33
N LEU A 186 36.09 22.83 15.38
CA LEU A 186 35.48 22.07 14.28
C LEU A 186 34.73 20.84 14.78
N ALA A 187 35.26 20.13 15.78
CA ALA A 187 34.59 19.00 16.41
C ALA A 187 33.31 19.43 17.15
N SER A 188 33.34 20.52 17.93
CA SER A 188 32.16 21.06 18.60
C SER A 188 31.08 21.54 17.63
N ILE A 189 31.48 22.08 16.48
CA ILE A 189 30.53 22.43 15.41
C ILE A 189 29.92 21.15 14.82
N CYS A 190 30.71 20.10 14.55
CA CYS A 190 30.18 18.82 14.07
C CYS A 190 29.18 18.20 15.04
N GLU A 191 29.51 18.17 16.33
CA GLU A 191 28.64 17.67 17.39
C GLU A 191 27.32 18.46 17.48
N TYR A 192 27.38 19.79 17.37
CA TYR A 192 26.18 20.64 17.41
C TYR A 192 25.19 20.37 16.27
N PHE A 193 25.68 19.93 15.10
CA PHE A 193 24.84 19.59 13.95
C PHE A 193 24.62 18.08 13.81
N ASP A 194 24.89 17.30 14.85
CA ASP A 194 24.75 15.83 14.87
C ASP A 194 25.47 15.14 13.70
N ILE A 195 26.65 15.66 13.34
CA ILE A 195 27.49 15.10 12.27
C ILE A 195 28.32 13.96 12.87
N ASP A 196 28.15 12.75 12.34
CA ASP A 196 28.94 11.59 12.74
C ASP A 196 30.44 11.82 12.46
N THR A 197 31.24 11.78 13.52
CA THR A 197 32.70 11.94 13.47
C THR A 197 33.45 10.69 13.92
N ASP A 198 32.76 9.58 14.19
CA ASP A 198 33.37 8.34 14.72
C ASP A 198 34.41 7.74 13.78
N ASN A 199 34.23 7.97 12.47
CA ASN A 199 35.16 7.52 11.43
C ASN A 199 36.43 8.39 11.33
N ILE A 200 36.54 9.51 12.07
CA ILE A 200 37.69 10.39 12.04
C ILE A 200 38.76 9.90 13.02
N THR A 201 39.70 9.11 12.51
CA THR A 201 40.83 8.58 13.29
C THR A 201 42.05 9.51 13.33
N SER A 202 41.99 10.66 12.64
CA SER A 202 43.15 11.55 12.42
C SER A 202 43.01 12.89 13.16
N ARG A 203 44.12 13.38 13.74
CA ARG A 203 44.24 14.75 14.30
C ARG A 203 44.35 15.84 13.22
N ARG A 204 43.84 15.61 12.01
CA ARG A 204 43.90 16.58 10.90
C ARG A 204 42.59 17.35 10.82
N LYS A 205 42.67 18.64 10.46
CA LYS A 205 41.48 19.49 10.26
C LYS A 205 40.66 19.10 9.01
N ALA A 206 41.33 18.58 7.99
CA ALA A 206 40.72 18.26 6.69
C ALA A 206 39.42 17.43 6.78
N PRO A 207 39.38 16.26 7.46
CA PRO A 207 38.15 15.45 7.52
C PRO A 207 36.96 16.19 8.12
N TYR A 208 37.15 16.93 9.22
CA TYR A 208 36.10 17.74 9.83
C TYR A 208 35.59 18.83 8.89
N ILE A 209 36.51 19.51 8.19
CA ILE A 209 36.14 20.56 7.24
C ILE A 209 35.36 19.97 6.06
N ASP A 210 35.73 18.79 5.57
CA ASP A 210 35.06 18.17 4.43
C ASP A 210 33.64 17.68 4.79
N LEU A 211 33.47 17.13 6.00
CA LEU A 211 32.14 16.84 6.57
C LEU A 211 31.28 18.10 6.69
N LEU A 212 31.83 19.17 7.28
CA LEU A 212 31.12 20.45 7.40
C LEU A 212 30.79 21.07 6.04
N ARG A 213 31.68 20.96 5.04
CA ARG A 213 31.36 21.43 3.69
C ARG A 213 30.19 20.65 3.11
N THR A 214 30.16 19.34 3.32
CA THR A 214 29.10 18.46 2.82
C THR A 214 27.76 18.80 3.45
N THR A 215 27.71 19.05 4.76
CA THR A 215 26.47 19.47 5.42
C THR A 215 26.03 20.87 4.99
N LEU A 216 26.97 21.80 4.81
CA LEU A 216 26.68 23.16 4.33
C LEU A 216 26.24 23.23 2.86
N GLN A 217 26.44 22.18 2.04
CA GLN A 217 25.88 22.10 0.68
C GLN A 217 24.36 22.05 0.68
N SER A 218 23.73 21.58 1.76
CA SER A 218 22.27 21.61 1.92
C SER A 218 21.69 23.02 2.06
N CYS A 219 22.55 24.02 2.28
CA CYS A 219 22.12 25.39 2.48
C CYS A 219 21.66 26.05 1.17
N SER A 220 20.57 26.82 1.23
CA SER A 220 20.04 27.61 0.10
C SER A 220 21.07 28.61 -0.48
N CYS A 221 22.06 29.01 0.32
CA CYS A 221 23.16 29.88 -0.10
C CYS A 221 24.07 29.30 -1.19
N VAL A 222 24.06 27.97 -1.35
CA VAL A 222 24.82 27.23 -2.37
C VAL A 222 23.90 26.81 -3.52
N LEU A 223 22.62 26.56 -3.25
CA LEU A 223 21.63 26.17 -4.27
C LEU A 223 21.15 27.35 -5.13
N GLY A 224 21.16 28.57 -4.60
CA GLY A 224 20.73 29.80 -5.30
C GLY A 224 21.84 30.57 -6.02
N SER A 225 23.02 29.97 -6.27
CA SER A 225 24.14 30.61 -6.96
C SER A 225 24.30 30.15 -8.42
N VAL A 226 23.18 30.01 -9.14
CA VAL A 226 23.15 29.84 -10.61
C VAL A 226 22.58 31.09 -11.23
#